data_AF-A0A7S0SMD4-F1
#
_entry.id   AF-A0A7S0SMD4-F1
#
_cell.length_a   1.000
_cell.length_b   1.000
_cell.length_c   1.000
_cell.angle_alpha   90.00
_cell.angle_beta   90.00
_cell.angle_gamma   90.00
#
_symmetry.space_group_name_H-M   'P 1'
#
loop_
_entity.id
_entity.type
_entity.pdbx_description
1 polymer ?
#
loop_
_entity_poly.entity_id
_entity_poly.type
_entity_poly.pdbx_seq_one_letter_code
_entity_poly.pdbx_strand_id
1 'polypeptide(L)'
;GSNIIEQGDIGTNFYVVDSGEFKVSTMKTEEHDEVKVLNTMRRGQCFGESVLMTVNATRMASVCATVDCGAWVMHCSVYEQSMLINCTGCPVEEFLKGVDIFYHLSPAIVRGIAACCEFVELPANTVIFQEGDLSDELYFIFKGKVTVFDADRRKLATLKTRDLFGEGAVLAGKSRRTATVVTRTVTSLLRLPSAVIVKLFPLGLGNLLDEKLVLQVLKRMPGFTQLSEQMLKDCGLMKDIHLRSITLELGALVAEQHKPAEAIFIIKRGGLLVTKRQRQELGTQSRRLAEREYFGTTAAI
;
A
#
# COMPACT_ATOMS: atom_id res chain seq x y z
N GLY A 1 23.77 29.57 -30.18
CA GLY A 1 23.30 28.22 -29.89
C GLY A 1 23.33 28.01 -28.39
N SER A 2 22.17 27.91 -27.76
CA SER A 2 22.03 27.57 -26.35
C SER A 2 22.18 26.06 -26.16
N ASN A 3 22.99 25.65 -25.18
CA ASN A 3 23.05 24.26 -24.73
C ASN A 3 21.80 23.93 -23.90
N ILE A 4 21.18 22.79 -24.19
CA ILE A 4 19.97 22.31 -23.51
C ILE A 4 20.29 21.09 -22.65
N ILE A 5 21.28 20.31 -23.10
CA ILE A 5 21.85 19.19 -22.37
C ILE A 5 23.36 19.31 -22.47
N GLU A 6 24.06 19.14 -21.35
CA GLU A 6 25.50 19.01 -21.32
C GLU A 6 25.88 17.57 -21.01
N GLN A 7 26.87 17.04 -21.73
CA GLN A 7 27.39 15.70 -21.48
C GLN A 7 28.02 15.63 -20.09
N GLY A 8 27.76 14.54 -19.37
CA GLY A 8 28.26 14.32 -18.00
C GLY A 8 27.28 14.77 -16.90
N ASP A 9 26.29 15.60 -17.23
CA ASP A 9 25.29 16.02 -16.25
C ASP A 9 24.36 14.89 -15.84
N ILE A 10 23.76 14.99 -14.66
CA ILE A 10 22.65 14.13 -14.25
C ILE A 10 21.38 14.62 -14.94
N GLY A 11 20.75 13.75 -15.73
CA GLY A 11 19.55 14.07 -16.46
C GLY A 11 18.27 13.91 -15.64
N THR A 12 17.37 14.89 -15.75
CA THR A 12 16.02 14.83 -15.16
C THR A 12 14.89 15.04 -16.17
N ASN A 13 15.21 15.46 -17.39
CA ASN A 13 14.21 15.83 -18.41
C ASN A 13 14.36 15.02 -19.71
N PHE A 14 13.24 14.77 -20.36
CA PHE A 14 13.12 14.25 -21.72
C PHE A 14 12.50 15.32 -22.63
N TYR A 15 12.91 15.35 -23.89
CA TYR A 15 12.53 16.40 -24.83
C TYR A 15 11.97 15.83 -26.14
N VAL A 16 10.94 16.48 -26.69
CA VAL A 16 10.40 16.21 -28.03
C VAL A 16 10.50 17.47 -28.88
N VAL A 17 11.14 17.38 -30.04
CA VAL A 17 11.33 18.52 -30.94
C VAL A 17 10.01 18.92 -31.58
N ASP A 18 9.61 20.18 -31.38
CA ASP A 18 8.44 20.77 -32.04
C ASP A 18 8.83 21.55 -33.30
N SER A 19 9.93 22.31 -33.24
CA SER A 19 10.41 23.12 -34.35
C SER A 19 11.93 23.38 -34.27
N GLY A 20 12.53 23.75 -35.39
CA GLY A 20 13.96 23.99 -35.50
C GLY A 20 14.80 22.72 -35.61
N GLU A 21 16.07 22.84 -35.24
CA GLU A 21 17.08 21.79 -35.34
C GLU A 21 18.02 21.80 -34.13
N PHE A 22 18.20 20.62 -33.54
CA PHE A 22 19.14 20.41 -32.43
C PHE A 22 20.27 19.49 -32.85
N LYS A 23 21.51 19.87 -32.55
CA LYS A 23 22.69 19.08 -32.83
C LYS A 23 23.12 18.32 -31.59
N VAL A 24 23.40 17.03 -31.76
CA VAL A 24 23.90 16.13 -30.70
C VAL A 24 25.37 15.89 -30.93
N SER A 25 26.20 16.13 -29.91
CA SER A 25 27.65 15.96 -30.01
C SER A 25 28.29 15.51 -28.70
N THR A 26 29.42 14.82 -28.81
CA THR A 26 30.27 14.55 -27.65
C THR A 26 31.21 15.72 -27.36
N MET A 27 31.53 15.94 -26.08
CA MET A 27 32.62 16.83 -25.68
C MET A 27 33.98 16.17 -25.94
N LYS A 28 35.04 16.98 -25.96
CA LYS A 28 36.41 16.48 -25.94
C LYS A 28 36.68 15.79 -24.61
N THR A 29 37.29 14.62 -24.66
CA THR A 29 37.77 13.91 -23.46
C THR A 29 39.28 13.69 -23.61
N GLU A 30 39.97 13.31 -22.53
CA GLU A 30 41.40 12.96 -22.60
C GLU A 30 41.67 11.80 -23.58
N GLU A 31 40.65 10.98 -23.86
CA GLU A 31 40.71 9.86 -24.81
C GLU A 31 40.29 10.22 -26.24
N HIS A 32 39.55 11.32 -26.46
CA HIS A 32 39.04 11.73 -27.77
C HIS A 32 39.16 13.25 -27.95
N ASP A 33 40.08 13.65 -28.83
CA ASP A 33 40.51 15.06 -28.99
C ASP A 33 39.60 15.91 -29.90
N GLU A 34 38.57 15.29 -30.51
CA GLU A 34 37.63 15.96 -31.41
C GLU A 34 36.17 15.89 -30.93
N VAL A 35 35.48 17.04 -31.02
CA VAL A 35 34.03 17.13 -30.84
C VAL A 35 33.36 16.41 -32.02
N LYS A 36 32.84 15.21 -31.76
CA LYS A 36 32.15 14.42 -32.78
C LYS A 36 30.66 14.76 -32.79
N VAL A 37 30.16 15.15 -33.96
CA VAL A 37 28.72 15.28 -34.19
C VAL A 37 28.14 13.89 -34.33
N LEU A 38 27.25 13.51 -33.42
CA LEU A 38 26.62 12.21 -33.41
C LEU A 38 25.36 12.19 -34.26
N ASN A 39 24.53 13.24 -34.15
CA ASN A 39 23.24 13.29 -34.81
C ASN A 39 22.70 14.72 -34.88
N THR A 40 21.63 14.89 -35.67
CA THR A 40 20.84 16.12 -35.76
C THR A 40 19.36 15.77 -35.59
N MET A 41 18.72 16.37 -34.59
CA MET A 41 17.32 16.15 -34.20
C MET A 41 16.41 17.21 -34.81
N ARG A 42 15.30 16.76 -35.39
CA ARG A 42 14.28 17.56 -36.09
C ARG A 42 12.89 17.22 -35.55
N ARG A 43 11.89 18.00 -35.97
CA ARG A 43 10.49 17.89 -35.53
C ARG A 43 10.00 16.44 -35.44
N GLY A 44 9.40 16.11 -34.30
CA GLY A 44 8.87 14.78 -33.98
C GLY A 44 9.88 13.81 -33.37
N GLN A 45 11.18 14.11 -33.44
CA GLN A 45 12.22 13.30 -32.79
C GLN A 45 12.39 13.71 -31.33
N CYS A 46 12.98 12.81 -30.54
CA CYS A 46 13.13 13.01 -29.11
C CYS A 46 14.56 12.73 -28.64
N PHE A 47 14.96 13.36 -27.54
CA PHE A 47 16.29 13.18 -26.95
C PHE A 47 16.25 13.27 -25.43
N GLY A 48 17.21 12.61 -24.78
CA GLY A 48 17.34 12.61 -23.32
C GLY A 48 16.48 11.58 -22.62
N GLU A 49 15.94 10.61 -23.35
CA GLU A 49 15.05 9.52 -22.92
C GLU A 49 15.70 8.52 -21.95
N SER A 50 17.04 8.50 -21.86
CA SER A 50 17.76 7.61 -20.94
C SER A 50 17.36 7.80 -19.48
N VAL A 51 16.88 8.99 -19.10
CA VAL A 51 16.41 9.32 -17.74
C VAL A 51 15.10 8.64 -17.37
N LEU A 52 14.35 8.13 -18.35
CA LEU A 52 13.04 7.51 -18.12
C LEU A 52 13.16 6.09 -17.55
N MET A 53 14.33 5.44 -17.71
CA MET A 53 14.55 4.05 -17.33
C MET A 53 15.66 3.87 -16.29
N THR A 54 16.42 4.92 -15.98
CA THR A 54 17.60 4.83 -15.11
C THR A 54 17.65 6.00 -14.15
N VAL A 55 17.63 5.68 -12.85
CA VAL A 55 17.77 6.66 -11.77
C VAL A 55 19.16 7.30 -11.86
N ASN A 56 19.21 8.64 -11.82
CA ASN A 56 20.42 9.44 -11.95
C ASN A 56 21.21 9.18 -13.25
N ALA A 57 20.51 8.94 -14.36
CA ALA A 57 21.15 8.72 -15.65
C ALA A 57 22.05 9.91 -16.04
N THR A 58 23.32 9.62 -16.29
CA THR A 58 24.28 10.60 -16.82
C THR A 58 24.02 10.87 -18.29
N ARG A 59 24.11 12.13 -18.70
CA ARG A 59 23.96 12.55 -20.10
C ARG A 59 25.15 12.08 -20.92
N MET A 60 24.90 11.23 -21.91
CA MET A 60 25.95 10.65 -22.74
C MET A 60 26.45 11.58 -23.85
N ALA A 61 25.70 12.64 -24.15
CA ALA A 61 26.04 13.62 -25.17
C ALA A 61 25.45 14.98 -24.82
N SER A 62 26.02 16.03 -25.42
CA SER A 62 25.48 17.39 -25.35
C SER A 62 24.49 17.62 -26.48
N VAL A 63 23.48 18.46 -26.24
CA VAL A 63 22.48 18.84 -27.23
C VAL A 63 22.36 20.36 -27.28
N CYS A 64 22.56 20.94 -28.45
CA CYS A 64 22.53 22.39 -28.65
C CYS A 64 21.60 22.78 -29.81
N ALA A 65 20.92 23.92 -29.67
CA ALA A 65 20.10 24.48 -30.75
C ALA A 65 21.00 25.10 -31.82
N THR A 66 20.82 24.72 -33.09
CA THR A 66 21.59 25.28 -34.22
C THR A 66 20.89 26.46 -34.89
N VAL A 67 19.57 26.54 -34.73
CA VAL A 67 18.69 27.64 -35.20
C VAL A 67 17.71 28.02 -34.08
N ASP A 68 16.76 28.91 -34.34
CA ASP A 68 15.63 29.12 -33.44
C ASP A 68 14.78 27.83 -33.38
N CYS A 69 14.60 27.30 -32.17
CA CYS A 69 13.98 25.99 -31.96
C CYS A 69 12.93 26.01 -30.86
N GLY A 70 12.00 25.05 -30.95
CA GLY A 70 11.03 24.73 -29.92
C GLY A 70 11.09 23.25 -29.56
N ALA A 71 11.04 22.94 -28.26
CA ALA A 71 10.93 21.57 -27.76
C ALA A 71 9.95 21.50 -26.60
N TRP A 72 9.13 20.45 -26.59
CA TRP A 72 8.34 20.07 -25.42
C TRP A 72 9.23 19.37 -24.41
N VAL A 73 9.03 19.68 -23.12
CA VAL A 73 9.84 19.13 -22.02
C VAL A 73 8.94 18.32 -21.09
N MET A 74 9.36 17.11 -20.76
CA MET A 74 8.75 16.29 -19.73
C MET A 74 9.80 15.93 -18.67
N HIS A 75 9.52 16.23 -17.41
CA HIS A 75 10.36 15.80 -16.29
C HIS A 75 10.19 14.30 -16.04
N CYS A 76 11.27 13.57 -15.71
CA CYS A 76 11.26 12.11 -15.56
C CYS A 76 10.27 11.63 -14.49
N SER A 77 10.07 12.41 -13.42
CA SER A 77 9.09 12.09 -12.38
C SER A 77 7.65 12.00 -12.91
N VAL A 78 7.31 12.75 -13.96
CA VAL A 78 5.98 12.71 -14.60
C VAL A 78 5.77 11.37 -15.30
N TYR A 79 6.82 10.88 -15.98
CA TYR A 79 6.79 9.57 -16.64
C TYR A 79 6.72 8.42 -15.63
N GLU A 80 7.54 8.47 -14.57
CA GLU A 80 7.48 7.49 -13.48
C GLU A 80 6.06 7.42 -12.91
N GLN A 81 5.50 8.57 -12.50
CA GLN A 81 4.15 8.63 -11.94
C GLN A 81 3.08 8.15 -12.93
N SER A 82 3.17 8.52 -14.21
CA SER A 82 2.19 8.10 -15.23
C SER A 82 2.29 6.62 -15.60
N MET A 83 3.49 6.04 -15.73
CA MET A 83 3.68 4.62 -16.04
C MET A 83 3.35 3.71 -14.85
N LEU A 84 3.54 4.20 -13.62
CA LEU A 84 3.13 3.48 -12.41
C LEU A 84 1.61 3.37 -12.30
N ILE A 85 0.83 4.34 -12.78
CA ILE A 85 -0.59 4.49 -12.44
C ILE A 85 -1.54 4.21 -13.63
N ASN A 86 -1.15 4.52 -14.87
CA ASN A 86 -2.07 4.56 -16.02
C ASN A 86 -1.83 3.50 -17.13
N CYS A 87 -1.05 2.45 -16.88
CA CYS A 87 -0.78 1.39 -17.84
C CYS A 87 -1.38 0.03 -17.42
N THR A 88 -1.91 -0.74 -18.36
CA THR A 88 -2.32 -2.14 -18.11
C THR A 88 -1.10 -2.98 -17.76
N GLY A 89 -1.12 -3.69 -16.63
CA GLY A 89 0.06 -4.41 -16.13
C GLY A 89 1.10 -3.50 -15.48
N CYS A 90 0.71 -2.29 -15.04
CA CYS A 90 1.61 -1.44 -14.29
C CYS A 90 2.04 -2.10 -12.96
N PRO A 91 3.22 -1.76 -12.43
CA PRO A 91 3.71 -2.29 -11.17
C PRO A 91 2.75 -2.07 -9.99
N VAL A 92 1.93 -1.01 -10.04
CA VAL A 92 0.90 -0.75 -9.03
C VAL A 92 -0.25 -1.76 -9.12
N GLU A 93 -0.72 -2.12 -10.32
CA GLU A 93 -1.77 -3.14 -10.48
C GLU A 93 -1.30 -4.48 -9.92
N GLU A 94 -0.07 -4.90 -10.24
CA GLU A 94 0.52 -6.13 -9.70
C GLU A 94 0.74 -6.06 -8.19
N PHE A 95 1.21 -4.91 -7.69
CA PHE A 95 1.37 -4.69 -6.26
C PHE A 95 0.03 -4.79 -5.53
N LEU A 96 -1.02 -4.13 -6.03
CA LEU A 96 -2.35 -4.11 -5.43
C LEU A 96 -3.03 -5.48 -5.48
N LYS A 97 -2.78 -6.31 -6.49
CA LYS A 97 -3.20 -7.73 -6.48
C LYS A 97 -2.61 -8.50 -5.30
N GLY A 98 -1.38 -8.15 -4.89
CA GLY A 98 -0.73 -8.72 -3.71
C GLY A 98 -1.18 -8.10 -2.38
N VAL A 99 -1.98 -7.03 -2.41
CA VAL A 99 -2.55 -6.43 -1.20
C VAL A 99 -3.74 -7.26 -0.75
N ASP A 100 -3.69 -7.58 0.53
CA ASP A 100 -4.54 -8.54 1.19
C ASP A 100 -6.05 -8.26 1.02
N ILE A 101 -6.47 -7.00 1.01
CA ILE A 101 -7.89 -6.61 0.85
C ILE A 101 -8.38 -6.58 -0.60
N PHE A 102 -7.47 -6.58 -1.57
CA PHE A 102 -7.78 -6.45 -3.00
C PHE A 102 -7.60 -7.74 -3.78
N TYR A 103 -7.08 -8.79 -3.15
CA TYR A 103 -6.83 -10.09 -3.78
C TYR A 103 -8.07 -10.71 -4.46
N HIS A 104 -9.27 -10.46 -3.93
CA HIS A 104 -10.52 -11.00 -4.48
C HIS A 104 -11.20 -10.07 -5.50
N LEU A 105 -10.64 -8.89 -5.77
CA LEU A 105 -11.22 -7.96 -6.73
C LEU A 105 -10.90 -8.37 -8.16
N SER A 106 -11.84 -8.10 -9.06
CA SER A 106 -11.59 -8.32 -10.49
C SER A 106 -10.45 -7.41 -10.98
N PRO A 107 -9.66 -7.84 -11.97
CA PRO A 107 -8.58 -7.02 -12.52
C PRO A 107 -9.04 -5.64 -12.99
N ALA A 108 -10.28 -5.51 -13.48
CA ALA A 108 -10.86 -4.24 -13.88
C ALA A 108 -11.04 -3.27 -12.70
N ILE A 109 -11.47 -3.77 -11.54
CA ILE A 109 -11.61 -2.95 -10.33
C ILE A 109 -10.22 -2.57 -9.79
N VAL A 110 -9.28 -3.52 -9.75
CA VAL A 110 -7.90 -3.23 -9.31
C VAL A 110 -7.24 -2.16 -10.18
N ARG A 111 -7.47 -2.20 -11.50
CA ARG A 111 -7.03 -1.12 -12.40
C ARG A 111 -7.67 0.22 -12.09
N GLY A 112 -8.98 0.24 -11.83
CA GLY A 112 -9.67 1.45 -11.41
C GLY A 112 -9.09 2.04 -10.12
N ILE A 113 -8.75 1.19 -9.15
CA ILE A 113 -8.07 1.63 -7.92
C ILE A 113 -6.68 2.14 -8.22
N ALA A 114 -5.89 1.38 -9.00
CA ALA A 114 -4.53 1.75 -9.37
C ALA A 114 -4.50 3.14 -10.02
N ALA A 115 -5.41 3.42 -10.95
CA ALA A 115 -5.55 4.71 -11.64
C ALA A 115 -5.94 5.89 -10.71
N CYS A 116 -6.53 5.61 -9.55
CA CYS A 116 -6.86 6.62 -8.54
C CYS A 116 -5.81 6.76 -7.45
N CYS A 117 -4.76 5.92 -7.46
CA CYS A 117 -3.66 6.04 -6.52
C CYS A 117 -2.71 7.15 -6.95
N GLU A 118 -2.14 7.83 -5.97
CA GLU A 118 -1.03 8.74 -6.15
C GLU A 118 0.22 8.17 -5.47
N PHE A 119 1.34 8.20 -6.17
CA PHE A 119 2.61 7.77 -5.61
C PHE A 119 3.24 8.89 -4.79
N VAL A 120 3.61 8.59 -3.55
CA VAL A 120 4.23 9.54 -2.62
C VAL A 120 5.48 8.92 -2.02
N GLU A 121 6.61 9.61 -2.10
CA GLU A 121 7.86 9.18 -1.47
C GLU A 121 8.24 10.12 -0.33
N LEU A 122 8.58 9.53 0.82
CA LEU A 122 8.90 10.25 2.04
C LEU A 122 10.25 9.79 2.62
N PRO A 123 11.10 10.72 3.13
CA PRO A 123 12.31 10.38 3.86
C PRO A 123 12.02 9.59 5.14
N ALA A 124 13.05 8.96 5.71
CA ALA A 124 12.97 8.33 7.03
C ALA A 124 12.67 9.34 8.15
N ASN A 125 11.97 8.90 9.20
CA ASN A 125 11.59 9.70 10.37
C ASN A 125 10.66 10.89 10.06
N THR A 126 9.91 10.80 8.96
CA THR A 126 8.89 11.78 8.56
C THR A 126 7.54 11.41 9.16
N VAL A 127 6.86 12.36 9.80
CA VAL A 127 5.48 12.19 10.27
C VAL A 127 4.55 12.29 9.06
N ILE A 128 3.81 11.22 8.76
CA ILE A 128 2.86 11.19 7.64
C ILE A 128 1.58 11.92 8.01
N PHE A 129 1.05 11.63 9.20
CA PHE A 129 -0.07 12.33 9.82
C PHE A 129 -0.06 12.07 11.33
N GLN A 130 -0.74 12.94 12.07
CA GLN A 130 -0.93 12.84 13.51
C GLN A 130 -2.36 12.38 13.84
N GLU A 131 -2.54 11.86 15.05
CA GLU A 131 -3.87 11.59 15.58
C GLU A 131 -4.69 12.88 15.65
N GLY A 132 -5.97 12.79 15.28
CA GLY A 132 -6.89 13.93 15.27
C GLY A 132 -6.91 14.72 13.97
N ASP A 133 -5.88 14.57 13.11
CA ASP A 133 -5.81 15.23 11.80
C ASP A 133 -7.03 14.87 10.96
N LEU A 134 -7.58 15.87 10.26
CA LEU A 134 -8.63 15.63 9.28
C LEU A 134 -8.00 14.94 8.07
N SER A 135 -8.61 13.83 7.64
CA SER A 135 -8.18 13.20 6.41
C SER A 135 -9.22 12.25 5.85
N ASP A 136 -9.26 12.22 4.53
CA ASP A 136 -10.12 11.44 3.67
C ASP A 136 -9.30 10.52 2.76
N GLU A 137 -8.07 10.17 3.14
CA GLU A 137 -7.16 9.34 2.35
C GLU A 137 -6.65 8.13 3.14
N LEU A 138 -6.24 7.09 2.44
CA LEU A 138 -5.58 5.91 3.00
C LEU A 138 -4.33 5.58 2.17
N TYR A 139 -3.43 4.79 2.77
CA TYR A 139 -2.11 4.57 2.18
C TYR A 139 -1.74 3.09 2.16
N PHE A 140 -1.20 2.64 1.04
CA PHE A 140 -0.53 1.35 0.93
C PHE A 140 0.98 1.55 0.93
N ILE A 141 1.70 0.73 1.70
CA ILE A 141 3.16 0.79 1.73
C ILE A 141 3.71 0.05 0.52
N PHE A 142 4.09 0.79 -0.53
CA PHE A 142 4.72 0.21 -1.71
C PHE A 142 6.12 -0.33 -1.38
N LYS A 143 6.91 0.46 -0.64
CA LYS A 143 8.25 0.10 -0.18
C LYS A 143 8.59 0.84 1.11
N GLY A 144 9.30 0.18 2.02
CA GLY A 144 9.76 0.80 3.27
C GLY A 144 9.01 0.30 4.50
N LYS A 145 9.14 1.05 5.60
CA LYS A 145 8.57 0.70 6.90
C LYS A 145 8.05 1.95 7.61
N VAL A 146 6.90 1.82 8.24
CA VAL A 146 6.30 2.88 9.08
C VAL A 146 6.00 2.33 10.48
N THR A 147 5.85 3.23 11.44
CA THR A 147 5.43 2.90 12.81
C THR A 147 4.22 3.72 13.18
N VAL A 148 3.23 3.05 13.78
CA VAL A 148 1.98 3.63 14.24
C VAL A 148 2.08 3.83 15.75
N PHE A 149 1.61 4.98 16.23
CA PHE A 149 1.61 5.39 17.62
C PHE A 149 0.21 5.83 18.07
N ASP A 150 -0.11 5.61 19.35
CA ASP A 150 -1.30 6.16 19.99
C ASP A 150 -1.09 7.61 20.48
N ALA A 151 -2.13 8.18 21.08
CA ALA A 151 -2.12 9.50 21.72
C ALA A 151 -1.02 9.66 22.78
N ASP A 152 -0.72 8.58 23.52
CA ASP A 152 0.32 8.52 24.56
C ASP A 152 1.73 8.33 23.97
N ARG A 153 1.89 8.40 22.64
CA ARG A 153 3.13 8.12 21.88
C ARG A 153 3.68 6.71 22.11
N ARG A 154 2.86 5.77 22.55
CA ARG A 154 3.24 4.37 22.64
C ARG A 154 3.14 3.74 21.27
N LYS A 155 4.12 2.89 20.97
CA LYS A 155 4.18 2.16 19.70
C LYS A 155 3.05 1.12 19.65
N LEU A 156 2.13 1.27 18.72
CA LEU A 156 1.05 0.31 18.46
C LEU A 156 1.51 -0.81 17.52
N ALA A 157 2.13 -0.44 16.40
CA ALA A 157 2.53 -1.40 15.36
C ALA A 157 3.69 -0.87 14.51
N THR A 158 4.40 -1.79 13.86
CA THR A 158 5.29 -1.47 12.73
C THR A 158 4.73 -2.15 11.50
N LEU A 159 4.49 -1.36 10.46
CA LEU A 159 3.92 -1.82 9.19
C LEU A 159 5.01 -1.81 8.11
N LYS A 160 4.88 -2.73 7.16
CA LYS A 160 5.85 -3.01 6.09
C LYS A 160 5.15 -3.02 4.73
N THR A 161 5.94 -3.23 3.68
CA THR A 161 5.46 -3.41 2.31
C THR A 161 4.20 -4.27 2.22
N ARG A 162 3.20 -3.77 1.47
CA ARG A 162 1.82 -4.31 1.29
C ARG A 162 0.85 -4.11 2.45
N ASP A 163 1.28 -3.59 3.59
CA ASP A 163 0.35 -3.20 4.64
C ASP A 163 -0.41 -1.91 4.26
N LEU A 164 -1.65 -1.84 4.73
CA LEU A 164 -2.54 -0.69 4.63
C LEU A 164 -2.51 0.09 5.96
N PHE A 165 -2.58 1.42 5.88
CA PHE A 165 -2.84 2.26 7.05
C PHE A 165 -3.67 3.50 6.70
N GLY A 166 -4.25 4.13 7.73
CA GLY A 166 -5.15 5.27 7.58
C GLY A 166 -6.61 4.90 7.31
N GLU A 167 -6.89 3.60 7.21
CA GLU A 167 -8.22 3.02 7.08
C GLU A 167 -9.07 3.22 8.33
N GLY A 168 -8.46 3.35 9.51
CA GLY A 168 -9.17 3.49 10.79
C GLY A 168 -10.21 4.63 10.81
N ALA A 169 -9.92 5.75 10.15
CA ALA A 169 -10.86 6.87 10.02
C ALA A 169 -12.07 6.48 9.15
N VAL A 170 -11.79 5.90 7.97
CA VAL A 170 -12.81 5.41 7.03
C VAL A 170 -13.68 4.32 7.64
N LEU A 171 -13.08 3.39 8.38
CA LEU A 171 -13.75 2.30 9.08
C LEU A 171 -14.65 2.79 10.21
N ALA A 172 -14.23 3.83 10.92
CA ALA A 172 -14.98 4.39 12.04
C ALA A 172 -16.10 5.36 11.58
N GLY A 173 -16.24 5.61 10.28
CA GLY A 173 -17.12 6.66 9.75
C GLY A 173 -16.71 8.06 10.25
N LYS A 174 -15.44 8.23 10.62
CA LYS A 174 -14.89 9.46 11.17
C LYS A 174 -14.02 10.15 10.11
N SER A 175 -13.99 11.47 10.14
CA SER A 175 -13.10 12.27 9.30
C SER A 175 -11.71 12.50 9.91
N ARG A 176 -11.44 11.93 11.11
CA ARG A 176 -10.22 12.17 11.88
C ARG A 176 -9.35 10.93 12.02
N ARG A 177 -8.03 11.12 11.89
CA ARG A 177 -7.02 10.09 12.14
C ARG A 177 -7.10 9.58 13.58
N THR A 178 -6.99 8.27 13.75
CA THR A 178 -7.11 7.59 15.06
C THR A 178 -5.75 7.26 15.69
N ALA A 179 -4.66 7.63 15.03
CA ALA A 179 -3.30 7.31 15.43
C ALA A 179 -2.32 8.22 14.68
N THR A 180 -1.09 8.32 15.18
CA THR A 180 0.02 9.02 14.51
C THR A 180 0.88 8.01 13.75
N VAL A 181 1.32 8.34 12.53
CA VAL A 181 2.15 7.44 11.71
C VAL A 181 3.44 8.13 11.27
N VAL A 182 4.56 7.45 11.46
CA VAL A 182 5.90 7.96 11.16
C VAL A 182 6.70 6.96 10.34
N THR A 183 7.39 7.41 9.29
CA THR A 183 8.29 6.56 8.51
C THR A 183 9.53 6.19 9.32
N ARG A 184 10.09 4.99 9.08
CA ARG A 184 11.34 4.51 9.71
C ARG A 184 12.49 4.38 8.73
N THR A 185 12.16 4.19 7.46
CA THR A 185 13.09 4.19 6.34
C THR A 185 12.58 5.19 5.31
N VAL A 186 13.36 5.43 4.25
CA VAL A 186 12.79 6.00 3.03
C VAL A 186 11.62 5.11 2.63
N THR A 187 10.45 5.72 2.43
CA THR A 187 9.18 5.00 2.28
C THR A 187 8.41 5.54 1.09
N SER A 188 8.07 4.64 0.19
CA SER A 188 7.22 4.89 -0.97
C SER A 188 5.82 4.37 -0.68
N LEU A 189 4.82 5.21 -0.92
CA LEU A 189 3.43 5.00 -0.57
C LEU A 189 2.54 5.15 -1.80
N LEU A 190 1.44 4.40 -1.83
CA LEU A 190 0.31 4.66 -2.71
C LEU A 190 -0.80 5.29 -1.88
N ARG A 191 -1.07 6.57 -2.12
CA ARG A 191 -2.14 7.35 -1.51
C ARG A 191 -3.41 7.16 -2.31
N LEU A 192 -4.50 6.76 -1.66
CA LEU A 192 -5.79 6.55 -2.29
C LEU A 192 -6.87 7.38 -1.57
N PRO A 193 -7.67 8.17 -2.28
CA PRO A 193 -8.82 8.83 -1.70
C PRO A 193 -9.86 7.82 -1.18
N SER A 194 -10.32 8.03 0.05
CA SER A 194 -11.32 7.18 0.71
C SER A 194 -12.64 7.13 -0.07
N ALA A 195 -12.99 8.19 -0.81
CA ALA A 195 -14.16 8.23 -1.67
C ALA A 195 -14.17 7.10 -2.72
N VAL A 196 -13.00 6.68 -3.20
CA VAL A 196 -12.86 5.55 -4.15
C VAL A 196 -13.22 4.25 -3.45
N ILE A 197 -12.70 4.03 -2.24
CA ILE A 197 -13.01 2.86 -1.42
C ILE A 197 -14.48 2.80 -1.02
N VAL A 198 -15.08 3.93 -0.61
CA VAL A 198 -16.49 3.98 -0.25
C VAL A 198 -17.39 3.64 -1.44
N LYS A 199 -17.04 4.09 -2.65
CA LYS A 199 -17.77 3.74 -3.87
C LYS A 199 -17.62 2.27 -4.25
N LEU A 200 -16.43 1.71 -4.10
CA LEU A 200 -16.15 0.31 -4.45
C LEU A 200 -16.68 -0.68 -3.41
N PHE A 201 -16.77 -0.25 -2.16
CA PHE A 201 -17.19 -1.06 -1.02
C PHE A 201 -18.34 -0.37 -0.28
N PRO A 202 -19.55 -0.33 -0.87
CA PRO A 202 -20.71 0.34 -0.29
C PRO A 202 -21.17 -0.30 1.04
N LEU A 203 -20.83 -1.57 1.26
CA LEU A 203 -21.07 -2.28 2.53
C LEU A 203 -19.98 -2.03 3.59
N GLY A 204 -18.96 -1.20 3.28
CA GLY A 204 -17.89 -0.80 4.18
C GLY A 204 -16.66 -1.72 4.13
N LEU A 205 -15.46 -1.10 4.12
CA LEU A 205 -14.17 -1.80 4.13
C LEU A 205 -13.97 -2.66 5.40
N GLY A 206 -14.67 -2.33 6.48
CA GLY A 206 -14.59 -3.05 7.76
C GLY A 206 -15.16 -4.46 7.69
N ASN A 207 -16.26 -4.64 6.96
CA ASN A 207 -16.88 -5.95 6.78
C ASN A 207 -15.96 -6.90 6.00
N LEU A 208 -15.24 -6.40 4.99
CA LEU A 208 -14.27 -7.20 4.24
C LEU A 208 -13.01 -7.54 5.05
N LEU A 209 -12.54 -6.61 5.87
CA LEU A 209 -11.43 -6.88 6.79
C LEU A 209 -11.82 -7.89 7.86
N ASP A 210 -13.06 -7.84 8.35
CA ASP A 210 -13.61 -8.77 9.32
C ASP A 210 -13.81 -10.16 8.71
N GLU A 211 -14.42 -10.25 7.53
CA GLU A 211 -14.52 -11.48 6.74
C GLU A 211 -13.15 -12.11 6.50
N LYS A 212 -12.15 -11.29 6.13
CA LYS A 212 -10.80 -11.80 5.90
C LYS A 212 -10.12 -12.28 7.18
N LEU A 213 -10.25 -11.54 8.27
CA LEU A 213 -9.76 -11.96 9.58
C LEU A 213 -10.35 -13.31 9.96
N VAL A 214 -11.67 -13.46 9.79
CA VAL A 214 -12.39 -14.71 10.03
C VAL A 214 -11.81 -15.82 9.17
N LEU A 215 -11.64 -15.61 7.87
CA LEU A 215 -11.06 -16.62 6.97
C LEU A 215 -9.63 -17.02 7.37
N GLN A 216 -8.78 -16.06 7.74
CA GLN A 216 -7.41 -16.35 8.18
C GLN A 216 -7.37 -17.16 9.47
N VAL A 217 -8.33 -16.92 10.37
CA VAL A 217 -8.46 -17.63 11.64
C VAL A 217 -9.06 -19.02 11.42
N LEU A 218 -10.13 -19.14 10.62
CA LEU A 218 -10.76 -20.42 10.26
C LEU A 218 -9.74 -21.38 9.64
N LYS A 219 -8.89 -20.93 8.71
CA LYS A 219 -7.83 -21.77 8.11
C LYS A 219 -6.82 -22.33 9.11
N ARG A 220 -6.70 -21.73 10.31
CA ARG A 220 -5.82 -22.20 11.39
C ARG A 220 -6.53 -23.16 12.36
N MET A 221 -7.85 -23.25 12.29
CA MET A 221 -8.64 -24.09 13.18
C MET A 221 -8.57 -25.58 12.75
N PRO A 222 -8.36 -26.51 13.70
CA PRO A 222 -8.52 -27.94 13.44
C PRO A 222 -9.93 -28.21 12.88
N GLY A 223 -10.03 -28.96 11.78
CA GLY A 223 -11.29 -29.24 11.07
C GLY A 223 -11.60 -28.29 9.91
N PHE A 224 -11.02 -27.09 9.90
CA PHE A 224 -11.19 -26.09 8.83
C PHE A 224 -9.90 -25.85 8.03
N THR A 225 -8.81 -26.52 8.37
CA THR A 225 -7.50 -26.42 7.69
C THR A 225 -7.53 -26.88 6.23
N GLN A 226 -8.46 -27.75 5.85
CA GLN A 226 -8.63 -28.25 4.48
C GLN A 226 -9.56 -27.38 3.62
N LEU A 227 -10.17 -26.35 4.19
CA LEU A 227 -11.04 -25.46 3.42
C LEU A 227 -10.23 -24.66 2.41
N SER A 228 -10.38 -25.01 1.14
CA SER A 228 -9.94 -24.16 0.05
C SER A 228 -10.82 -22.92 -0.04
N GLU A 229 -10.27 -21.81 -0.56
CA GLU A 229 -11.05 -20.58 -0.77
C GLU A 229 -12.23 -20.78 -1.73
N GLN A 230 -12.12 -21.77 -2.63
CA GLN A 230 -13.19 -22.15 -3.54
C GLN A 230 -14.33 -22.83 -2.79
N MET A 231 -14.03 -23.77 -1.89
CA MET A 231 -15.03 -24.43 -1.04
C MET A 231 -15.76 -23.43 -0.14
N LEU A 232 -15.06 -22.44 0.41
CA LEU A 232 -15.69 -21.38 1.22
C LEU A 232 -16.69 -20.53 0.42
N LYS A 233 -16.43 -20.30 -0.87
CA LYS A 233 -17.33 -19.57 -1.78
C LYS A 233 -18.52 -20.44 -2.20
N ASP A 234 -18.26 -21.70 -2.54
CA ASP A 234 -19.25 -22.64 -3.07
C ASP A 234 -20.21 -23.13 -1.99
N CYS A 235 -19.74 -23.29 -0.74
CA CYS A 235 -20.58 -23.70 0.38
C CYS A 235 -21.57 -22.61 0.84
N GLY A 236 -21.54 -21.39 0.28
CA GLY A 236 -22.34 -20.28 0.81
C GLY A 236 -22.00 -19.94 2.26
N LEU A 237 -20.89 -20.48 2.79
CA LEU A 237 -20.56 -20.45 4.21
C LEU A 237 -20.45 -19.01 4.73
N MET A 238 -19.98 -18.07 3.91
CA MET A 238 -19.92 -16.65 4.29
C MET A 238 -21.30 -15.98 4.35
N LYS A 239 -22.32 -16.51 3.65
CA LYS A 239 -23.71 -16.04 3.76
C LYS A 239 -24.41 -16.63 4.99
N ASP A 240 -24.06 -17.86 5.36
CA ASP A 240 -24.66 -18.58 6.50
C ASP A 240 -23.93 -18.34 7.83
N ILE A 241 -22.64 -17.93 7.80
CA ILE A 241 -21.93 -17.46 8.98
C ILE A 241 -22.40 -16.04 9.29
N HIS A 242 -23.30 -15.93 10.25
CA HIS A 242 -23.70 -14.65 10.82
C HIS A 242 -22.56 -14.06 11.68
N LEU A 243 -21.65 -13.32 11.03
CA LEU A 243 -20.62 -12.57 11.72
C LEU A 243 -21.26 -11.40 12.49
N ARG A 244 -21.25 -11.51 13.83
CA ARG A 244 -21.65 -10.43 14.72
C ARG A 244 -20.44 -9.90 15.47
N SER A 245 -20.16 -8.60 15.31
CA SER A 245 -19.19 -7.93 16.15
C SER A 245 -19.82 -7.55 17.49
N ILE A 246 -19.15 -7.88 18.59
CA ILE A 246 -19.50 -7.44 19.94
C ILE A 246 -18.33 -6.66 20.54
N THR A 247 -18.62 -5.55 21.19
CA THR A 247 -17.64 -4.75 21.94
C THR A 247 -17.95 -4.89 23.42
N LEU A 248 -16.93 -5.14 24.24
CA LEU A 248 -17.07 -5.47 25.65
C LEU A 248 -16.20 -4.52 26.49
N GLU A 249 -16.68 -4.17 27.68
CA GLU A 249 -15.92 -3.39 28.65
C GLU A 249 -14.91 -4.25 29.43
N LEU A 250 -13.93 -3.62 30.08
CA LEU A 250 -12.92 -4.32 30.86
C LEU A 250 -13.57 -5.12 32.00
N GLY A 251 -13.28 -6.42 32.07
CA GLY A 251 -13.84 -7.31 33.08
C GLY A 251 -15.18 -7.95 32.71
N ALA A 252 -15.75 -7.60 31.55
CA ALA A 252 -16.95 -8.26 31.05
C ALA A 252 -16.69 -9.75 30.76
N LEU A 253 -17.64 -10.58 31.18
CA LEU A 253 -17.59 -12.03 30.99
C LEU A 253 -18.05 -12.39 29.57
N VAL A 254 -17.19 -13.06 28.80
CA VAL A 254 -17.50 -13.45 27.41
C VAL A 254 -18.11 -14.85 27.33
N ALA A 255 -17.63 -15.78 28.15
CA ALA A 255 -18.12 -17.15 28.22
C ALA A 255 -17.87 -17.73 29.62
N GLU A 256 -18.73 -18.65 30.05
CA GLU A 256 -18.62 -19.35 31.33
C GLU A 256 -18.19 -20.80 31.16
N GLN A 257 -17.33 -21.27 32.07
CA GLN A 257 -16.96 -22.68 32.14
C GLN A 257 -18.21 -23.53 32.37
N HIS A 258 -18.35 -24.63 31.61
CA HIS A 258 -19.47 -25.57 31.66
C HIS A 258 -20.80 -25.10 31.05
N LYS A 259 -20.87 -23.90 30.47
CA LYS A 259 -21.98 -23.53 29.59
C LYS A 259 -21.72 -24.03 28.15
N PRO A 260 -22.78 -24.41 27.39
CA PRO A 260 -22.63 -24.76 25.99
C PRO A 260 -22.05 -23.57 25.21
N ALA A 261 -21.15 -23.84 24.27
CA ALA A 261 -20.66 -22.77 23.40
C ALA A 261 -21.65 -22.56 22.26
N GLU A 262 -22.27 -21.38 22.24
CA GLU A 262 -23.26 -20.98 21.23
C GLU A 262 -22.60 -20.38 19.97
N ALA A 263 -21.33 -19.99 20.08
CA ALA A 263 -20.59 -19.36 19.00
C ALA A 263 -19.08 -19.59 19.13
N ILE A 264 -18.40 -19.47 18.00
CA ILE A 264 -16.95 -19.31 17.93
C ILE A 264 -16.64 -17.83 18.04
N PHE A 265 -15.70 -17.48 18.93
CA PHE A 265 -15.28 -16.10 19.13
C PHE A 265 -13.87 -15.90 18.57
N ILE A 266 -13.68 -14.79 17.87
CA ILE A 266 -12.39 -14.35 17.30
C ILE A 266 -12.07 -12.97 17.86
N ILE A 267 -10.88 -12.81 18.44
CA ILE A 267 -10.48 -11.55 19.07
C ILE A 267 -10.01 -10.57 17.98
N LYS A 268 -10.89 -9.63 17.60
CA LYS A 268 -10.57 -8.59 16.61
C LYS A 268 -9.56 -7.57 17.13
N ARG A 269 -9.74 -7.12 18.38
CA ARG A 269 -8.86 -6.17 19.08
C ARG A 269 -8.82 -6.45 20.58
N GLY A 270 -7.69 -6.13 21.22
CA GLY A 270 -7.50 -6.31 22.66
C GLY A 270 -7.08 -7.73 23.05
N GLY A 271 -7.45 -8.16 24.26
CA GLY A 271 -7.13 -9.51 24.73
C GLY A 271 -8.06 -9.98 25.84
N LEU A 272 -8.19 -11.29 25.95
CA LEU A 272 -9.07 -11.94 26.92
C LEU A 272 -8.24 -12.75 27.91
N LEU A 273 -8.72 -12.83 29.15
CA LEU A 273 -8.17 -13.72 30.16
C LEU A 273 -9.08 -14.95 30.29
N VAL A 274 -8.54 -16.12 29.98
CA VAL A 274 -9.23 -17.40 30.12
C VAL A 274 -8.80 -18.01 31.44
N THR A 275 -9.74 -18.15 32.37
CA THR A 275 -9.52 -18.79 33.67
C THR A 275 -10.25 -20.12 33.75
N LYS A 276 -9.58 -21.19 34.19
CA LYS A 276 -10.18 -22.49 34.46
C LYS A 276 -10.15 -22.77 35.96
N ARG A 277 -11.32 -23.02 36.55
CA ARG A 277 -11.45 -23.40 37.96
C ARG A 277 -11.43 -24.94 38.03
N GLN A 278 -10.41 -25.51 38.66
CA GLN A 278 -10.37 -26.96 38.95
C GLN A 278 -11.08 -27.26 40.27
N ARG A 279 -11.79 -28.38 40.35
CA ARG A 279 -12.53 -28.81 41.56
C ARG A 279 -11.63 -29.40 42.67
N GLN A 280 -10.37 -29.71 42.39
CA GLN A 280 -9.50 -30.46 43.33
C GLN A 280 -8.12 -29.86 43.61
N GLU A 281 -7.71 -28.78 42.94
CA GLU A 281 -6.47 -28.07 43.24
C GLU A 281 -6.73 -26.56 43.43
N LEU A 282 -6.11 -25.96 44.43
CA LEU A 282 -6.23 -24.54 44.84
C LEU A 282 -5.55 -23.56 43.85
N GLY A 283 -5.61 -23.85 42.55
CA GLY A 283 -4.97 -23.06 41.48
C GLY A 283 -5.93 -22.70 40.36
N THR A 284 -6.03 -21.42 40.04
CA THR A 284 -6.69 -20.94 38.81
C THR A 284 -5.67 -20.98 37.68
N GLN A 285 -5.82 -21.88 36.72
CA GLN A 285 -5.02 -21.80 35.50
C GLN A 285 -5.55 -20.65 34.64
N SER A 286 -4.69 -19.68 34.34
CA SER A 286 -5.02 -18.53 33.50
C SER A 286 -4.18 -18.51 32.23
N ARG A 287 -4.83 -18.45 31.07
CA ARG A 287 -4.21 -18.19 29.76
C ARG A 287 -4.69 -16.86 29.23
N ARG A 288 -3.79 -16.04 28.69
CA ARG A 288 -4.17 -14.83 27.95
C ARG A 288 -4.35 -15.16 26.48
N LEU A 289 -5.44 -14.70 25.89
CA LEU A 289 -5.66 -14.71 24.46
C LEU A 289 -5.44 -13.29 23.91
N ALA A 290 -4.71 -13.19 22.82
CA ALA A 290 -4.37 -11.94 22.13
C ALA A 290 -5.18 -11.76 20.85
N GLU A 291 -4.99 -10.62 20.17
CA GLU A 291 -5.60 -10.35 18.87
C GLU A 291 -5.34 -11.49 17.88
N ARG A 292 -6.37 -11.81 17.09
CA ARG A 292 -6.38 -12.90 16.09
C ARG A 292 -6.35 -14.32 16.66
N GLU A 293 -6.36 -14.49 17.99
CA GLU A 293 -6.67 -15.78 18.61
C GLU A 293 -8.19 -15.99 18.73
N TYR A 294 -8.57 -17.25 18.93
CA TYR A 294 -9.96 -17.69 18.95
C TYR A 294 -10.23 -18.65 20.11
N PHE A 295 -11.50 -18.79 20.49
CA PHE A 295 -11.96 -19.79 21.45
C PHE A 295 -13.41 -20.22 21.15
N GLY A 296 -13.86 -21.29 21.81
CA GLY A 296 -15.20 -21.86 21.60
C GLY A 296 -15.27 -22.97 20.54
N THR A 297 -14.14 -23.44 20.01
CA THR A 297 -14.09 -24.46 18.94
C THR A 297 -14.47 -25.87 19.38
N THR A 298 -14.34 -26.20 20.67
CA THR A 298 -14.54 -27.57 21.17
C THR A 298 -16.00 -28.05 21.15
N ALA A 299 -16.96 -27.15 20.94
CA ALA A 299 -18.37 -27.51 20.78
C ALA A 299 -18.83 -27.58 19.31
N ALA A 300 -17.95 -27.23 18.36
CA ALA A 300 -18.27 -27.12 16.95
C ALA A 300 -17.73 -28.30 16.10
N ILE A 301 -17.13 -29.31 16.73
CA ILE A 301 -16.63 -30.54 16.10
C ILE A 301 -17.49 -31.71 16.55
#